data_AF-A0A1I2UP93-F1
#
_entry.id   AF-A0A1I2UP93-F1
#
_cell.length_a   1.000
_cell.length_b   1.000
_cell.length_c   1.000
_cell.angle_alpha   90.00
_cell.angle_beta   90.00
_cell.angle_gamma   90.00
#
_symmetry.space_group_name_H-M   'P 1'
#
loop_
_entity.id
_entity.type
_entity.pdbx_description
1 polymer ?
#
loop_
_entity_poly.entity_id
_entity_poly.type
_entity_poly.pdbx_seq_one_letter_code
_entity_poly.pdbx_strand_id
1 'polypeptide(L)' 'MSQLNYTTHSHQKGKHLSFEERVIIQLRLKDNCSIRAIARKIGCSPTTVSNEIKRGTILMYKNQAPHYRAKAG' A
#
# COMPACT_ATOMS: atom_id res chain seq x y z
N MET A 1 18.27 0.78 22.81
CA MET A 1 17.21 0.45 21.83
C MET A 1 17.11 1.61 20.84
N SER A 2 17.60 1.46 19.62
CA SER A 2 17.58 2.52 18.62
C SER A 2 16.16 2.74 18.10
N GLN A 3 15.55 3.83 18.52
CA GLN A 3 14.29 4.31 17.98
C GLN A 3 14.52 4.72 16.52
N LEU A 4 14.24 3.80 15.58
CA LEU A 4 14.25 4.08 14.16
C LEU A 4 13.11 5.05 13.89
N ASN A 5 13.42 6.34 13.90
CA ASN A 5 12.52 7.39 13.47
C ASN A 5 12.32 7.22 11.97
N TYR A 6 11.30 6.44 11.60
CA TYR A 6 10.84 6.29 10.21
C TYR A 6 10.14 7.59 9.78
N THR A 7 10.88 8.70 9.78
CA THR A 7 10.46 9.92 9.09
C THR A 7 10.42 9.55 7.62
N THR A 8 9.22 9.31 7.10
CA THR A 8 8.98 9.09 5.68
C THR A 8 9.72 10.17 4.91
N HIS A 9 10.76 9.79 4.18
CA HIS A 9 11.60 10.67 3.37
C HIS A 9 10.71 11.68 2.63
N SER A 10 10.74 12.93 3.07
CA SER A 10 9.96 14.08 2.56
C SER A 10 8.61 13.71 1.93
N HIS A 11 7.61 13.34 2.75
CA HIS A 11 6.24 13.16 2.24
C HIS A 11 5.78 14.45 1.53
N GLN A 12 5.67 14.39 0.20
CA GLN A 12 5.15 15.50 -0.60
C GLN A 12 3.63 15.52 -0.47
N LYS A 13 3.09 16.58 0.15
CA LYS A 13 1.64 16.78 0.28
C LYS A 13 1.01 16.81 -1.12
N GLY A 14 -0.02 15.99 -1.33
CA GLY A 14 -0.72 15.89 -2.61
C GLY A 14 -0.09 14.91 -3.61
N LYS A 15 1.03 14.24 -3.29
CA LYS A 15 1.54 13.15 -4.13
C LYS A 15 0.58 11.96 -4.05
N HIS A 16 0.03 11.56 -5.19
CA HIS A 16 -0.70 10.31 -5.35
C HIS A 16 0.25 9.16 -5.66
N LEU A 17 -0.14 7.94 -5.27
CA LEU A 17 0.60 6.74 -5.66
C LEU A 17 0.59 6.59 -7.18
N SER A 18 1.75 6.32 -7.77
CA SER A 18 1.85 5.96 -9.18
C SER A 18 1.26 4.57 -9.44
N PHE A 19 1.00 4.24 -10.71
CA PHE A 19 0.56 2.89 -11.06
C PHE A 19 1.59 1.83 -10.66
N GLU A 20 2.88 2.10 -10.85
CA GLU A 20 3.97 1.21 -10.42
C GLU A 20 3.97 0.99 -8.91
N GLU A 21 3.82 2.06 -8.13
CA GLU A 21 3.73 1.98 -6.67
C GLU A 21 2.51 1.14 -6.23
N ARG A 22 1.37 1.27 -6.93
CA ARG A 22 0.19 0.42 -6.69
C ARG A 22 0.41 -1.05 -7.05
N VAL A 23 1.13 -1.34 -8.14
CA VAL A 23 1.50 -2.71 -8.52
C VAL A 23 2.40 -3.35 -7.45
N ILE A 24 3.33 -2.58 -6.88
CA ILE A 24 4.16 -3.04 -5.75
C ILE A 24 3.28 -3.42 -4.55
N ILE A 25 2.27 -2.62 -4.20
CA ILE A 25 1.32 -2.95 -3.13
C ILE A 25 0.64 -4.29 -3.42
N GLN A 26 0.12 -4.48 -4.64
CA GLN A 26 -0.58 -5.72 -5.02
C GLN A 26 0.34 -6.95 -4.94
N LEU A 27 1.56 -6.87 -5.46
CA LEU A 27 2.51 -7.97 -5.43
C LEU A 27 2.88 -8.34 -3.98
N ARG A 28 3.22 -7.34 -3.17
CA ARG A 28 3.65 -7.57 -1.79
C ARG A 28 2.54 -8.04 -0.87
N LEU A 29 1.28 -7.70 -1.16
CA LEU A 29 0.14 -8.29 -0.46
C LEU A 29 -0.02 -9.77 -0.78
N LYS A 30 0.21 -10.19 -2.04
CA LYS A 30 0.23 -11.62 -2.39
C LYS A 30 1.37 -12.37 -1.68
N ASP A 31 2.50 -11.71 -1.46
CA ASP A 31 3.63 -12.24 -0.69
C ASP A 31 3.38 -12.20 0.84
N ASN A 32 2.17 -11.86 1.31
CA ASN A 32 1.81 -11.70 2.73
C ASN A 32 2.71 -10.70 3.50
N CYS A 33 3.27 -9.71 2.82
CA CYS A 33 4.05 -8.66 3.48
C CYS A 33 3.14 -7.74 4.32
N SER A 34 3.65 -7.31 5.48
CA SER A 34 2.93 -6.33 6.30
C SER A 34 2.84 -4.96 5.63
N ILE A 35 1.76 -4.22 5.89
CA ILE A 35 1.53 -2.86 5.38
C ILE A 35 2.74 -1.94 5.64
N ARG A 36 3.36 -2.07 6.82
CA ARG A 36 4.56 -1.29 7.18
C ARG A 36 5.77 -1.64 6.30
N ALA A 37 5.96 -2.91 5.95
CA ALA A 37 7.03 -3.33 5.05
C ALA A 37 6.80 -2.81 3.62
N ILE A 38 5.55 -2.84 3.15
CA ILE A 38 5.15 -2.28 1.85
C ILE A 38 5.41 -0.77 1.81
N ALA A 39 4.98 -0.06 2.84
CA ALA A 39 5.16 1.39 2.95
C ALA A 39 6.64 1.78 2.96
N ARG A 40 7.50 1.02 3.66
CA ARG A 40 8.97 1.22 3.60
C ARG A 40 9.55 0.99 2.21
N LYS A 41 9.05 0.00 1.47
CA LYS A 41 9.53 -0.29 0.10
C LYS A 41 9.20 0.85 -0.87
N ILE A 42 8.05 1.50 -0.70
CA ILE A 42 7.58 2.60 -1.55
C ILE A 42 8.12 3.96 -1.06
N GLY A 43 8.46 4.07 0.22
CA GLY A 43 8.86 5.35 0.84
C GLY A 43 7.66 6.23 1.21
N CYS A 44 6.49 5.64 1.45
CA CYS A 44 5.27 6.35 1.85
C CYS A 44 4.83 5.99 3.27
N SER A 45 3.78 6.64 3.77
CA SER A 45 3.25 6.33 5.10
C SER A 45 2.45 5.01 5.08
N PRO A 46 2.45 4.23 6.17
CA PRO A 46 1.59 3.04 6.29
C PRO A 46 0.10 3.35 6.13
N THR A 47 -0.32 4.57 6.50
CA THR A 47 -1.69 5.05 6.34
C THR A 47 -2.06 5.24 4.87
N THR A 48 -1.14 5.75 4.03
CA THR A 48 -1.34 5.84 2.58
C THR A 48 -1.56 4.48 1.96
N VAL A 49 -0.75 3.48 2.31
CA VAL A 49 -0.92 2.10 1.84
C VAL A 49 -2.25 1.51 2.32
N SER A 50 -2.58 1.68 3.60
CA SER A 50 -3.86 1.20 4.16
C SER A 50 -5.07 1.81 3.46
N ASN A 51 -5.06 3.12 3.23
CA ASN A 51 -6.14 3.82 2.53
C ASN A 51 -6.24 3.41 1.06
N GLU A 52 -5.11 3.20 0.40
CA GLU A 52 -5.08 2.68 -0.97
C GLU A 52 -5.70 1.28 -1.05
N ILE A 53 -5.30 0.37 -0.16
CA ILE A 53 -5.85 -0.98 -0.09
C ILE A 53 -7.35 -0.93 0.12
N LYS A 54 -7.83 -0.18 1.12
CA LYS A 54 -9.27 -0.04 1.39
C LYS A 54 -10.06 0.45 0.17
N ARG A 55 -9.52 1.40 -0.60
CA ARG A 55 -10.17 1.93 -1.82
C ARG A 55 -10.13 0.97 -3.00
N GLY A 56 -9.03 0.24 -3.17
CA GLY A 56 -8.82 -0.68 -4.30
C GLY A 56 -9.20 -2.14 -4.01
N THR A 57 -9.70 -2.44 -2.81
CA THR A 57 -10.18 -3.78 -2.45
C THR A 57 -11.55 -3.99 -3.06
N ILE A 58 -11.65 -4.99 -3.93
CA ILE A 58 -12.91 -5.35 -4.58
C ILE A 58 -13.59 -6.42 -3.73
N LEU A 59 -14.76 -6.10 -3.17
CA LEU A 59 -15.65 -7.10 -2.58
C LEU A 59 -16.24 -7.94 -3.71
N MET A 60 -15.97 -9.25 -3.67
CA MET A 60 -16.54 -10.19 -4.63
C MET A 60 -17.86 -10.74 -4.07
N TYR A 61 -18.87 -10.83 -4.94
CA TYR A 61 -20.11 -11.51 -4.59
C TYR A 61 -19.89 -13.02 -4.69
N LYS A 62 -20.14 -13.73 -3.57
CA LYS A 62 -19.96 -15.18 -3.31
C LYS A 62 -18.56 -15.57 -2.80
N ASN A 63 -18.50 -16.13 -1.58
CA ASN A 63 -17.45 -16.95 -0.92
C ASN A 63 -15.96 -16.74 -1.24
N GLN A 64 -15.59 -15.62 -1.86
CA GLN A 64 -14.24 -15.29 -2.29
C GLN A 64 -13.70 -14.21 -1.36
N ALA A 65 -12.47 -14.41 -0.91
CA ALA A 65 -11.80 -13.42 -0.08
C ALA A 65 -11.62 -12.12 -0.88
N PRO A 66 -11.89 -10.96 -0.26
CA PRO A 66 -11.64 -9.68 -0.91
C PRO A 66 -10.16 -9.56 -1.27
N HIS A 67 -9.88 -9.04 -2.46
CA HIS A 67 -8.50 -8.84 -2.91
C HIS A 67 -8.31 -7.42 -3.44
N TYR A 68 -7.13 -6.87 -3.17
CA TYR A 68 -6.72 -5.59 -3.73
C TYR A 68 -6.30 -5.77 -5.19
N ARG A 69 -6.78 -4.88 -6.07
CA ARG A 69 -6.38 -4.81 -7.47
C ARG A 69 -5.88 -3.39 -7.79
N ALA A 70 -4.62 -3.29 -8.21
CA ALA A 70 -4.04 -2.06 -8.71
C ALA A 70 -4.77 -1.63 -9.98
N LYS A 71 -5.22 -0.37 -10.01
CA LYS A 71 -5.84 0.25 -11.18
C LYS A 71 -4.91 1.33 -11.72
N ALA A 72 -4.77 1.37 -13.04
CA ALA A 72 -4.31 2.57 -13.71
C ALA A 72 -5.46 3.57 -13.62
N GLY A 73 -5.23 4.64 -12.86
CA GLY A 73 -6.15 5.76 -12.71
C GLY A 73 -5.61 6.95 -13.47
#